data_AF-A0A3D9D3K5-F1
#
_entry.id   AF-A0A3D9D3K5-F1
#
_cell.length_a   1.000
_cell.length_b   1.000
_cell.length_c   1.000
_cell.angle_alpha   90.00
_cell.angle_beta   90.00
_cell.angle_gamma   90.00
#
_symmetry.space_group_name_H-M   'P 1'
#
loop_
_entity.id
_entity.type
_entity.pdbx_description
1 polymer ?
#
loop_
_entity_poly.entity_id
_entity_poly.type
_entity_poly.pdbx_seq_one_letter_code
_entity_poly.pdbx_strand_id
1 'polypeptide(L)' 'MLSDQELLKLLLPEFLVEHFDIIKAQEHNAELHIYFEEKSSIPEEINYPGAEPRSIRNQKV' A
#
# COMPACT_ATOMS: atom_id res chain seq x y z
N MET A 1 15.64 0.38 -18.64
CA MET A 1 14.45 -0.36 -18.21
C MET A 1 13.65 0.58 -17.34
N LEU A 2 12.32 0.64 -17.51
CA LEU A 2 11.45 1.43 -16.64
C LEU A 2 11.58 0.88 -15.21
N SER A 3 11.71 1.77 -14.24
CA SER A 3 11.67 1.41 -12.82
C SER A 3 10.23 1.15 -12.37
N ASP A 4 10.07 0.41 -11.27
CA ASP A 4 8.75 0.09 -10.71
C ASP A 4 7.97 1.35 -10.34
N GLN A 5 8.66 2.41 -9.88
CA GLN A 5 8.02 3.71 -9.62
C GLN A 5 7.54 4.41 -10.88
N GLU A 6 8.31 4.35 -11.97
CA GLU A 6 7.88 4.90 -13.25
C GLU A 6 6.67 4.13 -13.80
N LEU A 7 6.61 2.82 -13.58
CA LEU A 7 5.47 1.99 -13.96
C LEU A 7 4.22 2.33 -13.12
N LEU A 8 4.37 2.52 -11.80
CA LEU A 8 3.27 2.97 -10.94
C LEU A 8 2.75 4.36 -11.36
N LYS A 9 3.62 5.29 -11.77
CA LYS A 9 3.20 6.63 -12.26
C LYS A 9 2.35 6.58 -13.53
N LEU A 10 2.45 5.52 -14.33
CA LEU A 10 1.62 5.34 -15.53
C LEU A 10 0.23 4.78 -15.20
N LEU A 11 0.11 4.05 -14.09
CA LEU A 11 -1.11 3.34 -13.69
C LEU A 11 -1.92 4.08 -12.62
N LEU A 12 -1.23 4.79 -11.73
CA LEU A 12 -1.81 5.43 -10.57
C LEU A 12 -1.65 6.96 -10.63
N PRO A 13 -2.60 7.70 -10.06
CA PRO A 13 -2.42 9.11 -9.72
C PRO A 13 -1.15 9.36 -8.90
N GLU A 14 -0.53 10.52 -9.10
CA GLU A 14 0.76 10.89 -8.49
C GLU A 14 0.79 10.73 -6.96
N PHE A 15 -0.30 11.12 -6.28
CA PHE A 15 -0.41 11.03 -4.82
C PHE A 15 -0.50 9.60 -4.28
N LEU A 16 -0.77 8.59 -5.12
CA LEU A 16 -0.81 7.18 -4.69
C LEU A 16 0.53 6.48 -4.90
N VAL A 17 1.35 6.94 -5.84
CA VAL A 17 2.61 6.26 -6.22
C VAL A 17 3.53 6.02 -5.03
N GLU A 18 3.56 6.95 -4.07
CA GLU A 18 4.42 6.84 -2.89
C GLU A 18 3.92 5.80 -1.86
N HIS A 19 2.65 5.43 -1.92
CA HIS A 19 2.00 4.52 -0.97
C HIS A 19 1.99 3.06 -1.41
N PHE A 20 2.34 2.74 -2.66
CA PHE A 20 2.30 1.38 -3.17
C PHE A 20 3.67 0.90 -3.65
N ASP A 21 3.91 -0.41 -3.52
CA ASP A 21 5.06 -1.10 -4.10
C ASP A 21 4.57 -2.21 -5.05
N ILE A 22 5.26 -2.39 -6.18
CA ILE A 22 5.00 -3.51 -7.09
C ILE A 22 5.56 -4.78 -6.47
N ILE A 23 4.70 -5.76 -6.21
CA ILE A 23 5.09 -7.07 -5.69
C ILE A 23 5.37 -8.08 -6.80
N LYS A 24 4.75 -7.90 -7.98
CA LYS A 24 4.93 -8.80 -9.12
C LYS A 24 4.48 -8.15 -10.42
N ALA A 25 5.24 -8.35 -11.48
CA ALA A 25 4.82 -8.11 -12.85
C ALA A 25 5.01 -9.40 -13.65
N GLN A 26 3.95 -9.89 -14.30
CA GLN A 26 4.02 -11.08 -15.14
C GLN A 26 3.28 -10.84 -16.45
N GLU A 27 3.89 -11.25 -17.55
CA GLU A 27 3.24 -11.27 -18.85
C GLU A 27 2.48 -12.60 -19.01
N HIS A 28 1.21 -12.53 -19.39
CA HIS A 28 0.38 -13.69 -19.63
C HIS A 28 -0.56 -13.38 -20.80
N ASN A 29 -0.53 -14.22 -21.84
CA ASN A 29 -1.35 -14.04 -23.05
C ASN A 29 -1.25 -12.65 -23.70
N ALA A 30 -0.03 -12.07 -23.76
CA ALA A 30 0.23 -10.71 -24.24
C ALA A 30 -0.41 -9.58 -23.39
N GLU A 31 -0.88 -9.90 -22.19
CA GLU A 31 -1.29 -8.94 -21.18
C GLU A 31 -0.24 -8.85 -20.07
N LEU A 32 0.05 -7.62 -19.62
CA LEU A 32 0.94 -7.39 -18.49
C LEU A 32 0.11 -7.28 -17.20
N HIS A 33 0.18 -8.31 -16.37
CA HIS A 33 -0.47 -8.35 -15.06
C HIS A 33 0.48 -7.79 -14.01
N ILE A 34 0.10 -6.66 -13.41
CA ILE A 34 0.87 -5.96 -12.39
C ILE A 34 0.12 -6.07 -11.07
N TYR A 35 0.81 -6.57 -10.07
CA TYR A 35 0.33 -6.72 -8.71
C TYR A 35 1.13 -5.77 -7.84
N PHE A 36 0.44 -4.98 -7.03
CA PHE A 36 1.03 -4.04 -6.10
C PHE A 36 0.30 -4.09 -4.77
N GLU A 37 1.03 -3.80 -3.70
CA GLU A 37 0.52 -3.76 -2.34
C GLU A 37 0.76 -2.39 -1.72
N GLU A 38 -0.13 -1.98 -0.83
CA GLU A 38 0.06 -0.77 -0.04
C GLU A 38 1.21 -0.98 0.94
N LYS A 39 2.08 0.01 1.04
CA LYS A 39 3.14 0.02 2.03
C LYS A 39 2.53 -0.05 3.41
N SER A 40 3.02 -0.98 4.22
CA SER A 40 2.71 -1.05 5.65
C SER A 40 3.46 0.06 6.43
N SER A 41 3.36 1.31 5.98
CA SER A 41 3.80 2.46 6.78
C SER A 41 2.67 2.80 7.74
N ILE A 42 2.97 2.73 9.03
CA ILE A 42 2.13 3.29 10.10
C ILE A 42 1.82 4.75 9.70
N PRO A 43 0.57 5.13 9.36
CA PRO A 43 0.25 6.53 9.11
C PRO A 43 0.78 7.39 10.24
N GLU A 44 1.45 8.50 9.97
CA GLU A 44 2.02 9.34 11.04
C GLU A 44 0.94 9.79 12.06
N GLU A 45 -0.33 9.77 11.66
CA GLU A 45 -1.51 9.97 12.50
C GLU A 45 -1.67 8.94 13.65
N ILE A 46 -1.07 7.75 13.61
CA ILE A 46 -1.09 6.82 14.77
C ILE A 46 0.06 7.06 15.75
N ASN A 47 0.99 7.97 15.43
CA ASN A 47 2.08 8.36 16.31
C ASN A 47 1.72 9.57 17.20
N TYR A 48 0.42 9.86 17.37
CA TYR A 48 -0.02 10.80 18.40
C TYR A 48 0.14 10.16 19.78
N PRO A 49 0.94 10.74 20.70
CA PRO A 49 1.11 10.24 22.07
C PRO A 49 -0.15 10.38 22.96
N GLY A 50 -1.33 10.56 22.35
CA GLY A 50 -2.64 10.59 23.02
C GLY A 50 -3.65 9.59 22.44
N ALA A 51 -3.26 8.74 21.49
CA ALA A 51 -4.08 7.62 21.07
C ALA A 51 -4.03 6.53 22.16
N GLU A 52 -4.89 6.67 23.18
CA GLU A 52 -5.16 5.59 24.12
C GLU A 52 -5.45 4.31 23.32
N PRO A 53 -4.71 3.20 23.54
CA PRO A 53 -5.05 1.94 22.90
C PRO A 53 -6.48 1.64 23.30
N ARG A 54 -7.41 1.68 22.33
CA ARG A 54 -8.81 1.32 22.58
C ARG A 54 -8.77 -0.09 23.12
N SER A 55 -8.93 -0.21 24.44
CA SER A 55 -9.10 -1.48 25.12
C SER A 55 -10.23 -2.17 24.39
N ILE A 56 -9.89 -3.23 23.66
CA ILE A 56 -10.84 -4.24 23.21
C ILE A 56 -11.46 -4.78 24.49
N ARG A 57 -12.57 -4.15 24.87
CA ARG A 57 -13.43 -4.61 25.95
C ARG A 57 -13.95 -5.95 25.47
N ASN A 58 -13.30 -7.02 25.91
CA ASN A 58 -13.80 -8.37 25.78
C ASN A 58 -15.26 -8.35 26.26
N GLN A 59 -16.18 -8.40 25.30
CA GLN A 59 -17.58 -8.58 25.59
C GLN A 59 -17.71 -10.00 26.12
N LYS A 60 -17.88 -10.08 27.44
CA LYS A 60 -18.34 -11.25 28.17
C LYS A 60 -19.52 -11.87 27.41
N VAL A 61 -19.39 -13.14 27.06
CA VAL A 61 -20.51 -14.07 26.97
C VAL A 61 -20.21 -15.21 27.93
#